data_AF-A0A031LVB4-F1
#
_entry.id   AF-A0A031LVB4-F1
#
_cell.length_a   1.000
_cell.length_b   1.000
_cell.length_c   1.000
_cell.angle_alpha   90.00
_cell.angle_beta   90.00
_cell.angle_gamma   90.00
#
_symmetry.space_group_name_H-M   'P 1'
#
loop_
_entity.id
_entity.type
_entity.pdbx_description
1 polymer ?
#
loop_
_entity_poly.entity_id
_entity_poly.type
_entity_poly.pdbx_seq_one_letter_code
_entity_poly.pdbx_strand_id
1 'polypeptide(L)'
;MDWIKEKCESLLGVFFEFPRVFILTMFYVVAALVVMLAFFPVLHSIATFNLMGNTPFYNLIADNYHILKWGFLAVPAAILLWGWADAEDLYLKLRNRKYRF
;
A
#
# COMPACT_ATOMS: atom_id res chain seq x y z
N MET A 1 22.56 12.63 13.64
CA MET A 1 22.13 11.52 12.74
C MET A 1 21.96 10.20 13.51
N ASP A 2 22.49 10.09 14.73
CA ASP A 2 22.46 8.86 15.52
C ASP A 2 21.05 8.41 15.91
N TRP A 3 20.13 9.35 16.12
CA TRP A 3 18.72 9.04 16.43
C TRP A 3 18.00 8.21 15.36
N ILE A 4 18.25 8.50 14.07
CA ILE A 4 17.64 7.73 12.96
C ILE A 4 18.23 6.31 12.93
N LYS A 5 19.55 6.22 13.14
CA LYS A 5 20.28 4.96 13.13
C LYS A 5 19.80 4.03 14.26
N GLU A 6 19.64 4.56 15.46
CA GLU A 6 19.15 3.82 16.63
C GLU A 6 17.71 3.30 16.42
N LYS A 7 16.84 4.11 15.81
CA LYS A 7 15.47 3.68 15.45
C LYS A 7 15.48 2.59 14.37
N CYS A 8 16.33 2.70 13.35
CA CYS A 8 16.50 1.66 12.35
C CYS A 8 17.02 0.35 12.94
N GLU A 9 18.00 0.42 13.85
CA GLU A 9 18.53 -0.75 14.55
C GLU A 9 17.47 -1.41 15.44
N SER A 10 16.65 -0.61 16.13
CA SER A 10 15.50 -1.11 16.91
C SER A 10 14.46 -1.81 16.02
N LEU A 11 14.11 -1.24 14.87
CA LEU A 11 13.20 -1.86 13.90
C LEU A 11 13.77 -3.16 13.33
N LEU A 12 15.07 -3.19 13.02
CA LEU A 12 15.75 -4.40 12.57
C LEU A 12 15.70 -5.49 13.63
N GLY A 13 15.89 -5.14 14.92
CA GLY A 13 15.72 -6.08 16.02
C GLY A 13 14.31 -6.68 16.08
N VAL A 14 13.27 -5.85 15.92
CA VAL A 14 11.87 -6.30 15.87
C VAL A 14 11.61 -7.23 14.68
N PHE A 15 12.14 -6.90 13.50
CA PHE A 15 11.99 -7.73 12.31
C PHE A 15 12.74 -9.05 12.38
N PHE A 16 13.91 -9.08 13.03
CA PHE A 16 14.64 -10.30 13.28
C PHE A 16 13.89 -11.21 14.26
N GLU A 17 13.27 -10.62 15.28
CA GLU A 17 12.50 -11.35 16.28
C GLU A 17 11.15 -11.85 15.74
N PHE A 18 10.49 -11.05 14.90
CA PHE A 18 9.19 -11.34 14.32
C PHE A 18 9.22 -11.23 12.78
N PRO A 19 9.80 -12.22 12.07
CA PRO A 19 9.97 -12.17 10.62
C PRO A 19 8.64 -12.08 9.86
N ARG A 20 7.53 -12.51 10.48
CA ARG A 20 6.18 -12.36 9.91
C ARG A 20 5.76 -10.90 9.75
N VAL A 21 6.15 -10.02 10.67
CA VAL A 21 5.87 -8.58 10.59
C VAL A 21 6.66 -7.96 9.44
N PHE A 22 7.92 -8.39 9.26
CA PHE A 22 8.74 -7.97 8.12
C PHE A 22 8.14 -8.41 6.77
N ILE A 23 7.69 -9.66 6.66
CA ILE A 23 7.07 -10.15 5.42
C ILE A 23 5.80 -9.36 5.11
N LEU A 24 4.97 -9.08 6.12
CA LEU A 24 3.74 -8.31 5.94
C LEU A 24 4.02 -6.87 5.51
N THR A 25 4.94 -6.18 6.17
CA THR A 25 5.36 -4.82 5.78
C THR A 25 5.92 -4.79 4.36
N MET A 26 6.77 -5.76 3.99
CA MET A 26 7.32 -5.87 2.64
C MET A 26 6.23 -6.14 1.60
N PHE A 27 5.23 -6.98 1.92
CA PHE A 27 4.08 -7.21 1.06
C PHE A 27 3.32 -5.92 0.74
N TYR A 28 3.02 -5.10 1.75
CA TYR A 28 2.32 -3.83 1.53
C TYR A 28 3.15 -2.81 0.73
N VAL A 29 4.47 -2.77 0.93
CA VAL A 29 5.38 -1.94 0.11
C VAL A 29 5.36 -2.38 -1.35
N VAL A 30 5.46 -3.69 -1.61
CA VAL A 30 5.39 -4.23 -2.98
C VAL A 30 4.02 -3.98 -3.58
N ALA A 31 2.93 -4.16 -2.82
CA ALA A 31 1.57 -3.89 -3.29
C ALA A 31 1.39 -2.42 -3.69
N ALA A 32 1.90 -1.48 -2.88
CA ALA A 32 1.87 -0.05 -3.19
C ALA A 32 2.62 0.28 -4.50
N LEU A 33 3.78 -0.33 -4.72
CA LEU A 33 4.56 -0.19 -5.96
C LEU A 33 3.82 -0.77 -7.17
N VAL A 34 3.24 -1.96 -7.04
CA VAL A 34 2.45 -2.60 -8.10
C VAL A 34 1.26 -1.74 -8.47
N VAL A 35 0.54 -1.21 -7.48
CA VAL A 35 -0.60 -0.31 -7.72
C VAL A 35 -0.15 0.96 -8.42
N MET A 36 0.97 1.55 -8.01
CA MET A 36 1.53 2.74 -8.66
C MET A 36 1.82 2.49 -10.15
N LEU A 37 2.44 1.36 -10.49
CA LEU A 37 2.74 0.98 -11.88
C LEU A 37 1.47 0.62 -12.68
N ALA A 38 0.51 -0.04 -12.05
CA ALA A 38 -0.72 -0.49 -12.69
C ALA A 38 -1.77 0.62 -12.82
N PHE A 39 -1.64 1.74 -12.11
CA PHE A 39 -2.66 2.77 -12.01
C PHE A 39 -3.13 3.31 -13.37
N PHE A 40 -2.20 3.82 -14.18
CA PHE A 40 -2.53 4.37 -15.51
C PHE A 40 -2.97 3.30 -16.52
N PRO A 41 -2.31 2.12 -16.62
CA PRO A 41 -2.80 1.03 -17.46
C PRO A 41 -4.23 0.61 -17.14
N VAL A 42 -4.57 0.47 -15.85
CA VAL A 42 -5.92 0.12 -15.41
C VAL A 42 -6.91 1.23 -15.75
N LEU A 43 -6.54 2.49 -15.50
CA LEU A 43 -7.41 3.62 -15.81
C LEU A 43 -7.70 3.71 -17.32
N HIS A 44 -6.68 3.49 -18.15
CA HIS A 44 -6.83 3.45 -19.59
C HIS A 44 -7.75 2.30 -20.02
N SER A 45 -7.55 1.09 -19.49
CA SER A 45 -8.38 -0.07 -19.78
C SER A 45 -9.85 0.17 -19.45
N ILE A 46 -10.16 0.83 -18.33
CA ILE A 46 -11.53 1.20 -17.94
C ILE A 46 -12.10 2.25 -18.91
N ALA A 47 -11.31 3.27 -19.27
CA ALA A 47 -11.75 4.31 -20.19
C ALA A 47 -12.04 3.78 -21.60
N THR A 48 -11.26 2.80 -22.06
CA THR A 48 -11.45 2.15 -23.37
C THR A 48 -12.38 0.94 -23.32
N PHE A 49 -12.94 0.63 -22.16
CA PHE A 49 -13.86 -0.49 -22.01
C PHE A 49 -15.09 -0.24 -22.88
N ASN A 50 -15.20 -1.03 -23.95
CA ASN A 50 -16.26 -0.92 -24.93
C ASN A 50 -17.32 -1.98 -24.63
N LEU A 51 -18.52 -1.52 -24.28
CA LEU A 51 -19.68 -2.36 -24.07
C LEU A 51 -20.72 -2.02 -25.14
N MET A 52 -20.97 -2.98 -26.04
CA MET A 52 -21.95 -2.85 -27.13
C MET A 52 -21.74 -1.62 -28.03
N GLY A 53 -20.49 -1.27 -28.33
CA GLY A 53 -20.15 -0.15 -29.21
C GLY A 53 -20.09 1.21 -28.52
N ASN A 54 -20.29 1.27 -27.19
CA ASN A 54 -20.19 2.49 -26.40
C ASN A 54 -19.07 2.39 -25.36
N THR A 55 -18.46 3.52 -25.01
CA THR A 55 -17.46 3.66 -23.94
C THR A 55 -18.07 4.40 -22.75
N PRO A 56 -18.94 3.75 -21.95
CA PRO A 56 -19.76 4.42 -20.93
C PRO A 56 -18.94 5.14 -19.86
N PHE A 57 -17.72 4.67 -19.59
CA PHE A 57 -16.83 5.23 -18.57
C PHE A 57 -15.90 6.33 -19.09
N TYR A 58 -15.78 6.49 -20.41
CA TYR A 58 -14.84 7.45 -20.99
C TYR A 58 -15.14 8.88 -20.56
N ASN A 59 -16.40 9.32 -20.74
CA ASN A 59 -16.80 10.69 -20.39
C ASN A 59 -16.64 10.94 -18.89
N LEU A 60 -17.04 9.99 -18.05
CA LEU A 60 -16.92 10.11 -16.60
C LEU A 60 -15.46 10.24 -16.13
N ILE A 61 -14.54 9.48 -16.75
CA ILE A 61 -13.11 9.56 -16.46
C ILE A 61 -12.51 10.86 -17.00
N ALA A 62 -12.89 11.28 -18.21
CA ALA A 62 -12.39 12.50 -18.83
C ALA A 62 -12.78 13.75 -18.01
N ASP A 63 -14.05 13.83 -17.58
CA ASP A 63 -14.59 14.95 -16.80
C ASP A 63 -13.93 15.05 -15.40
N ASN A 64 -13.50 13.92 -14.84
CA ASN A 64 -12.92 13.84 -13.49
C ASN A 64 -11.41 13.59 -13.47
N TYR A 65 -10.73 13.64 -14.63
CA TYR A 65 -9.31 13.27 -14.76
C TYR A 65 -8.40 14.08 -13.84
N HIS A 66 -8.71 15.37 -13.64
CA HIS A 66 -8.02 16.26 -12.70
C HIS A 66 -7.93 15.68 -11.28
N ILE A 67 -8.98 15.00 -10.81
CA ILE A 67 -9.05 14.39 -9.47
C ILE A 67 -8.42 13.00 -9.53
N LEU A 68 -8.76 12.22 -10.55
CA LEU A 68 -8.31 10.83 -10.71
C LEU A 68 -6.79 10.69 -10.78
N LYS A 69 -6.08 11.64 -11.42
CA LYS A 69 -4.61 11.59 -11.49
C LYS A 69 -3.94 11.56 -10.12
N TRP A 70 -4.57 12.15 -9.09
CA TRP A 70 -4.05 12.12 -7.72
C TRP A 70 -4.19 10.74 -7.07
N GLY A 71 -5.07 9.88 -7.57
CA GLY A 71 -5.20 8.49 -7.15
C GLY A 71 -3.90 7.70 -7.30
N PHE A 72 -3.05 8.05 -8.27
CA PHE A 72 -1.71 7.47 -8.44
C PHE A 72 -0.85 7.58 -7.18
N LEU A 73 -1.01 8.66 -6.41
CA LEU A 73 -0.27 8.87 -5.16
C LEU A 73 -1.11 8.53 -3.92
N ALA A 74 -2.39 8.92 -3.93
CA ALA A 74 -3.28 8.72 -2.81
C ALA A 74 -3.55 7.24 -2.51
N VAL A 75 -3.71 6.40 -3.53
CA VAL A 75 -4.00 4.97 -3.33
C VAL A 75 -2.79 4.22 -2.76
N PRO A 76 -1.56 4.33 -3.31
CA PRO A 76 -0.39 3.72 -2.67
C PRO A 76 -0.13 4.24 -1.25
N ALA A 77 -0.33 5.53 -0.99
CA ALA A 77 -0.20 6.08 0.35
C ALA A 77 -1.21 5.46 1.33
N ALA A 78 -2.47 5.30 0.93
CA ALA A 78 -3.49 4.63 1.73
C ALA A 78 -3.13 3.17 2.04
N ILE A 79 -2.59 2.45 1.04
CA ILE A 79 -2.12 1.06 1.22
C ILE A 79 -0.99 0.99 2.24
N LEU A 80 -0.02 1.91 2.18
CA LEU A 80 1.10 1.94 3.13
C LEU A 80 0.62 2.28 4.55
N LEU A 81 -0.28 3.26 4.70
CA LEU A 81 -0.85 3.60 6.00
C LEU A 81 -1.64 2.44 6.60
N TRP A 82 -2.45 1.76 5.79
CA TRP A 82 -3.16 0.56 6.21
C TRP A 82 -2.20 -0.56 6.59
N GLY A 83 -1.19 -0.80 5.76
CA GLY A 83 -0.18 -1.83 5.98
C GLY A 83 0.65 -1.58 7.24
N TRP A 84 0.87 -0.31 7.60
CA TRP A 84 1.52 0.06 8.84
C TRP A 84 0.67 -0.34 10.05
N ALA A 85 -0.62 0.01 10.06
CA ALA A 85 -1.54 -0.35 11.14
C ALA A 85 -1.68 -1.87 11.28
N ASP A 86 -1.79 -2.60 10.18
CA ASP A 86 -1.90 -4.07 10.18
C ASP A 86 -0.60 -4.75 10.67
N ALA A 87 0.57 -4.20 10.30
CA ALA A 87 1.86 -4.66 10.80
C ALA A 87 2.03 -4.42 12.31
N GLU A 88 1.57 -3.27 12.82
CA GLU A 88 1.56 -2.97 14.25
C GLU A 88 0.66 -3.95 15.01
N ASP A 89 -0.57 -4.18 14.53
CA ASP A 89 -1.50 -5.14 15.11
C ASP A 89 -0.91 -6.55 15.16
N LEU A 90 -0.24 -6.99 14.08
CA LEU A 90 0.43 -8.28 14.03
C LEU A 90 1.58 -8.35 15.04
N TYR A 91 2.39 -7.30 15.12
CA TYR A 91 3.47 -7.21 16.10
C TYR A 91 2.95 -7.30 17.53
N LEU A 92 1.91 -6.53 17.89
CA LEU A 92 1.29 -6.56 19.21
C LEU A 92 0.74 -7.96 19.55
N LYS A 93 0.05 -8.61 18.60
CA LYS A 93 -0.46 -9.98 18.76
C LYS A 93 0.66 -10.99 19.01
N LEU A 94 1.76 -10.92 18.25
CA LEU A 94 2.89 -11.83 18.40
C LEU A 94 3.67 -11.58 19.70
N ARG A 95 3.88 -10.31 20.05
CA ARG A 95 4.52 -9.90 21.29
C ARG A 95 3.74 -10.41 22.51
N ASN A 96 2.42 -10.19 22.55
CA ASN A 96 1.58 -10.64 23.66
C ASN A 96 1.58 -12.17 23.79
N ARG A 97 1.58 -12.91 22.66
CA ARG A 97 1.69 -14.38 22.69
C ARG A 97 3.03 -14.87 23.23
N LYS A 98 4.14 -14.21 22.85
CA LYS A 98 5.50 -14.61 23.25
C LYS A 98 5.79 -14.27 24.71
N TYR A 99 5.39 -13.08 25.14
CA TYR A 99 5.72 -12.55 26.47
C TYR A 99 4.61 -12.72 27.51
N ARG A 100 3.45 -13.26 27.14
CA ARG A 100 2.28 -13.51 28.03
C ARG A 100 1.94 -12.32 28.93
N PHE A 101 1.86 -11.13 28.34
CA PHE A 101 1.11 -10.03 28.94
C PHE A 101 -0.39 -10.26 28.77
#